data_AF-A0A382HGY1-F1
#
_entry.id   AF-A0A382HGY1-F1
#
_cell.length_a   1.000
_cell.length_b   1.000
_cell.length_c   1.000
_cell.angle_alpha   90.00
_cell.angle_beta   90.00
_cell.angle_gamma   90.00
#
_symmetry.space_group_name_H-M   'P 1'
#
loop_
_entity.id
_entity.type
_entity.pdbx_description
1 polymer ?
#
loop_
_entity_poly.entity_id
_entity_poly.type
_entity_poly.pdbx_seq_one_letter_code
_entity_poly.pdbx_strand_id
1 'polypeptide(L)'
;MVCWVMMSVCGAQAAGEHPRLLVRAAHYEALRQRADKEPWRSMREAVQSCTSLTYRADGSVYRQYASMRHVMRQAALACILFPQERSRYVTHIVEQLGHWDDLNATRERQPRSDWSSMVIGGDAFFTSVLALDVIHDDLTDSQRTAIEQRLQTWFDYERDESTGSWVLAKYGAMGLWALYLDDREAFEAYAGAYDRRLRQHFTEDGVALVGGNYASARLAGGELAKTYFMDVLALHGWHDYYNDPLLGAFYEWFYAGMVTPTRRFAIFQDCGETTHSGTSGVIANWRAHRFSRTAAAHAAWFEPEDLTPGILGYVLVDEPLPEPRAPASRLWKSGYAALWEAPHADALMAALWAPNRAFQHDHFEINAVHLTGYSQTLLRNAGYEGWGNPVAGFSWKYVSRFDMWPESDHAVGGNIA
;
A
#
# COMPACT_ATOMS: atom_id res chain seq x y z
N MET A 1 -20.98 24.23 -0.43
CA MET A 1 -19.55 23.98 -0.16
C MET A 1 -19.40 23.84 1.35
N VAL A 2 -19.50 22.61 1.87
CA VAL A 2 -19.38 22.32 3.30
C VAL A 2 -18.01 21.66 3.46
N CYS A 3 -17.07 22.43 4.00
CA CYS A 3 -15.72 21.98 4.32
C CYS A 3 -15.83 21.07 5.54
N TRP A 4 -15.59 19.77 5.37
CA TRP A 4 -15.46 18.83 6.48
C TRP A 4 -14.12 19.10 7.15
N VAL A 5 -14.10 20.09 8.05
CA VAL A 5 -13.14 20.06 9.15
C VAL A 5 -13.46 18.77 9.91
N MET A 6 -12.55 17.81 9.90
CA MET A 6 -12.53 16.76 10.92
C MET A 6 -12.55 17.49 12.26
N MET A 7 -13.74 17.66 12.84
CA MET A 7 -13.85 18.01 14.24
C MET A 7 -13.18 16.87 14.98
N SER A 8 -11.99 17.17 15.49
CA SER A 8 -11.29 16.36 16.46
C SER A 8 -12.20 16.23 17.68
N VAL A 9 -13.07 15.22 17.66
CA VAL A 9 -13.70 14.72 18.87
C VAL A 9 -12.65 13.83 19.51
N CYS A 10 -11.73 14.48 20.22
CA CYS A 10 -10.83 13.83 21.15
C CYS A 10 -11.66 13.41 22.37
N GLY A 11 -12.48 12.38 22.19
CA GLY A 11 -13.01 11.58 23.29
C GLY A 11 -12.04 10.43 23.50
N ALA A 12 -11.46 10.34 24.70
CA ALA A 12 -10.76 9.12 25.11
C ALA A 12 -11.75 7.94 24.97
N GLN A 13 -11.48 7.05 24.01
CA GLN A 13 -12.34 5.91 23.72
C GLN A 13 -12.15 4.86 24.82
N ALA A 14 -13.25 4.24 25.25
CA ALA A 14 -13.18 3.13 26.19
C ALA A 14 -12.54 1.91 25.52
N ALA A 15 -11.62 1.25 26.21
CA ALA A 15 -11.13 -0.07 25.82
C ALA A 15 -12.32 -1.03 25.65
N GLY A 16 -12.41 -1.71 24.50
CA GLY A 16 -13.41 -2.76 24.22
C GLY A 16 -14.56 -2.42 23.28
N GLU A 17 -14.67 -1.21 22.74
CA GLU A 17 -15.70 -0.91 21.71
C GLU A 17 -15.23 -1.30 20.29
N HIS A 18 -16.00 -2.13 19.58
CA HIS A 18 -15.75 -2.49 18.18
C HIS A 18 -16.92 -2.03 17.27
N PRO A 19 -16.68 -1.72 15.99
CA PRO A 19 -15.39 -1.61 15.32
C PRO A 19 -14.65 -0.33 15.72
N ARG A 20 -13.33 -0.40 15.74
CA ARG A 20 -12.45 0.72 16.11
C ARG A 20 -11.19 0.87 15.27
N LEU A 21 -10.80 -0.14 14.48
CA LEU A 21 -9.48 -0.15 13.85
C LEU A 21 -9.35 0.86 12.71
N LEU A 22 -10.25 0.80 11.73
CA LEU A 22 -10.25 1.69 10.55
C LEU A 22 -11.50 2.58 10.48
N VAL A 23 -12.56 2.16 11.15
CA VAL A 23 -13.87 2.82 11.14
C VAL A 23 -14.52 2.63 12.51
N ARG A 24 -15.36 3.58 12.91
CA ARG A 24 -16.18 3.47 14.12
C ARG A 24 -17.64 3.25 13.73
N ALA A 25 -18.41 2.53 14.55
CA ALA A 25 -19.85 2.33 14.34
C ALA A 25 -20.59 3.68 14.16
N ALA A 26 -20.18 4.72 14.89
CA ALA A 26 -20.72 6.07 14.78
C ALA A 26 -20.58 6.68 13.37
N HIS A 27 -19.65 6.21 12.55
CA HIS A 27 -19.44 6.70 11.17
C HIS A 27 -20.36 6.00 10.15
N TYR A 28 -21.02 4.89 10.50
CA TYR A 28 -21.74 4.06 9.53
C TYR A 28 -22.86 4.80 8.80
N GLU A 29 -23.59 5.67 9.49
CA GLU A 29 -24.67 6.43 8.86
C GLU A 29 -24.14 7.38 7.78
N ALA A 30 -23.06 8.12 8.08
CA ALA A 30 -22.41 8.98 7.10
C ALA A 30 -21.85 8.19 5.91
N LEU A 31 -21.28 7.01 6.18
CA LEU A 31 -20.80 6.10 5.13
C LEU A 31 -21.92 5.61 4.22
N ARG A 32 -23.10 5.30 4.76
CA ARG A 32 -24.28 4.89 3.95
C ARG A 32 -24.82 6.05 3.11
N GLN A 33 -24.87 7.26 3.66
CA GLN A 33 -25.42 8.43 2.97
C GLN A 33 -24.63 8.82 1.71
N ARG A 34 -23.32 8.59 1.67
CA ARG A 34 -22.52 8.86 0.46
C ARG A 34 -22.62 7.76 -0.60
N ALA A 35 -23.21 6.61 -0.27
CA ALA A 35 -23.28 5.44 -1.16
C ALA A 35 -24.17 5.65 -2.40
N ASP A 36 -24.84 6.79 -2.53
CA ASP A 36 -25.66 7.16 -3.69
C ASP A 36 -24.90 8.05 -4.71
N LYS A 37 -23.62 8.36 -4.45
CA LYS A 37 -22.78 9.21 -5.31
C LYS A 37 -21.57 8.45 -5.83
N GLU A 38 -21.13 8.76 -7.05
CA GLU A 38 -19.85 8.24 -7.54
C GLU A 38 -18.67 8.87 -6.79
N PRO A 39 -17.58 8.12 -6.57
CA PRO A 39 -17.35 6.71 -6.96
C PRO A 39 -17.94 5.66 -5.99
N TRP A 40 -18.56 6.09 -4.89
CA TRP A 40 -19.04 5.19 -3.82
C TRP A 40 -20.24 4.33 -4.21
N ARG A 41 -21.09 4.81 -5.13
CA ARG A 41 -22.22 4.05 -5.66
C ARG A 41 -21.77 2.79 -6.39
N SER A 42 -20.82 2.91 -7.32
CA SER A 42 -20.25 1.75 -8.01
C SER A 42 -19.65 0.72 -7.04
N MET A 43 -18.96 1.18 -5.99
CA MET A 43 -18.44 0.28 -4.95
C MET A 43 -19.55 -0.42 -4.16
N ARG A 44 -20.62 0.29 -3.79
CA ARG A 44 -21.79 -0.29 -3.10
C ARG A 44 -22.42 -1.39 -3.92
N GLU A 45 -22.69 -1.14 -5.20
CA GLU A 45 -23.29 -2.10 -6.13
C GLU A 45 -22.40 -3.35 -6.27
N ALA A 46 -21.10 -3.17 -6.42
CA ALA A 46 -20.14 -4.27 -6.54
C ALA A 46 -20.13 -5.18 -5.31
N VAL A 47 -20.14 -4.62 -4.09
CA VAL A 47 -20.07 -5.44 -2.87
C VAL A 47 -21.40 -6.06 -2.46
N GLN A 48 -22.53 -5.69 -3.07
CA GLN A 48 -23.84 -6.28 -2.73
C GLN A 48 -23.86 -7.80 -2.93
N SER A 49 -23.16 -8.28 -3.97
CA SER A 49 -23.06 -9.70 -4.32
C SER A 49 -21.79 -10.39 -3.79
N CYS A 50 -21.06 -9.76 -2.86
CA CYS A 50 -19.76 -10.23 -2.39
C CYS A 50 -19.78 -11.64 -1.78
N THR A 51 -20.93 -12.15 -1.34
CA THR A 51 -21.07 -13.53 -0.81
C THR A 51 -20.85 -14.61 -1.88
N SER A 52 -20.78 -14.23 -3.16
CA SER A 52 -20.37 -15.13 -4.26
C SER A 52 -18.86 -15.31 -4.34
N LEU A 53 -18.07 -14.43 -3.70
CA LEU A 53 -16.63 -14.53 -3.63
C LEU A 53 -16.27 -15.52 -2.53
N THR A 54 -15.39 -16.47 -2.82
CA THR A 54 -14.97 -17.48 -1.84
C THR A 54 -13.46 -17.66 -1.85
N TYR A 55 -12.95 -18.14 -0.72
CA TYR A 55 -11.58 -18.61 -0.58
C TYR A 55 -11.28 -19.70 -1.62
N ARG A 56 -10.12 -19.59 -2.28
CA ARG A 56 -9.69 -20.49 -3.35
C ARG A 56 -8.62 -21.46 -2.88
N ALA A 57 -9.05 -22.54 -2.24
CA ALA A 57 -8.16 -23.57 -1.69
C ALA A 57 -7.28 -24.26 -2.77
N ASP A 58 -7.78 -24.40 -3.99
CA ASP A 58 -7.13 -25.09 -5.12
C ASP A 58 -6.08 -24.23 -5.86
N GLY A 59 -5.85 -23.00 -5.40
CA GLY A 59 -4.88 -22.08 -5.99
C GLY A 59 -3.44 -22.29 -5.53
N SER A 60 -2.50 -21.58 -6.17
CA SER A 60 -1.18 -21.35 -5.55
C SER A 60 -1.34 -20.61 -4.22
N VAL A 61 -0.34 -20.67 -3.34
CA VAL A 61 -0.31 -19.92 -2.07
C VAL A 61 -0.65 -18.44 -2.27
N TYR A 62 -0.13 -17.85 -3.36
CA TYR A 62 -0.48 -16.49 -3.78
C TYR A 62 -2.00 -16.31 -4.00
N ARG A 63 -2.65 -17.21 -4.75
CA ARG A 63 -4.09 -17.14 -5.04
C ARG A 63 -4.93 -17.39 -3.79
N GLN A 64 -4.49 -18.28 -2.90
CA GLN A 64 -5.15 -18.54 -1.62
C GLN A 64 -5.22 -17.25 -0.79
N TYR A 65 -4.08 -16.62 -0.48
CA TYR A 65 -4.07 -15.36 0.26
C TYR A 65 -4.78 -14.21 -0.48
N ALA A 66 -4.57 -14.07 -1.79
CA ALA A 66 -5.22 -13.02 -2.57
C ALA A 66 -6.75 -13.15 -2.57
N SER A 67 -7.29 -14.39 -2.61
CA SER A 67 -8.73 -14.63 -2.52
C SER A 67 -9.28 -14.28 -1.14
N MET A 68 -8.61 -14.70 -0.06
CA MET A 68 -8.99 -14.33 1.31
C MET A 68 -9.05 -12.80 1.49
N ARG A 69 -8.00 -12.10 1.06
CA ARG A 69 -7.93 -10.64 1.05
C ARG A 69 -9.10 -10.01 0.30
N HIS A 70 -9.46 -10.55 -0.86
CA HIS A 70 -10.55 -10.02 -1.68
C HIS A 70 -11.92 -10.18 -1.02
N VAL A 71 -12.21 -11.36 -0.50
CA VAL A 71 -13.45 -11.68 0.23
C VAL A 71 -13.61 -10.74 1.44
N MET A 72 -12.60 -10.69 2.33
CA MET A 72 -12.67 -9.93 3.57
C MET A 72 -12.90 -8.44 3.33
N ARG A 73 -12.22 -7.86 2.34
CA ARG A 73 -12.38 -6.43 2.00
C ARG A 73 -13.79 -6.08 1.58
N GLN A 74 -14.42 -6.90 0.74
CA GLN A 74 -15.75 -6.60 0.23
C GLN A 74 -16.83 -6.91 1.25
N ALA A 75 -16.74 -8.07 1.91
CA ALA A 75 -17.73 -8.50 2.90
C ALA A 75 -17.78 -7.55 4.11
N ALA A 76 -16.62 -7.07 4.60
CA ALA A 76 -16.58 -6.08 5.66
C ALA A 76 -17.31 -4.78 5.27
N LEU A 77 -17.13 -4.31 4.03
CA LEU A 77 -17.86 -3.14 3.54
C LEU A 77 -19.37 -3.42 3.42
N ALA A 78 -19.75 -4.60 2.93
CA ALA A 78 -21.15 -4.98 2.79
C ALA A 78 -21.89 -4.99 4.14
N CYS A 79 -21.25 -5.48 5.21
CA CYS A 79 -21.77 -5.39 6.59
C CYS A 79 -22.11 -3.94 7.02
N ILE A 80 -21.37 -2.95 6.51
CA ILE A 80 -21.59 -1.53 6.81
C ILE A 80 -22.75 -0.99 5.96
N LEU A 81 -22.73 -1.25 4.65
CA LEU A 81 -23.63 -0.61 3.68
C LEU A 81 -25.04 -1.21 3.64
N PHE A 82 -25.21 -2.48 4.02
CA PHE A 82 -26.46 -3.21 3.92
C PHE A 82 -26.93 -3.71 5.30
N PRO A 83 -27.37 -2.82 6.22
CA PRO A 83 -27.74 -3.20 7.58
C PRO A 83 -28.87 -4.23 7.65
N GLN A 84 -29.80 -4.21 6.70
CA GLN A 84 -30.93 -5.15 6.65
C GLN A 84 -30.50 -6.58 6.27
N GLU A 85 -29.38 -6.73 5.55
CA GLU A 85 -28.80 -8.01 5.15
C GLU A 85 -27.53 -8.34 5.95
N ARG A 86 -27.23 -7.59 7.02
CA ARG A 86 -25.96 -7.70 7.77
C ARG A 86 -25.65 -9.14 8.18
N SER A 87 -26.63 -9.88 8.69
CA SER A 87 -26.46 -11.26 9.14
C SER A 87 -25.92 -12.18 8.05
N ARG A 88 -26.37 -12.02 6.79
CA ARG A 88 -25.88 -12.77 5.63
C ARG A 88 -24.38 -12.55 5.40
N TYR A 89 -23.93 -11.29 5.49
CA TYR A 89 -22.52 -10.96 5.30
C TYR A 89 -21.65 -11.38 6.49
N VAL A 90 -22.16 -11.28 7.72
CA VAL A 90 -21.48 -11.79 8.93
C VAL A 90 -21.28 -13.30 8.83
N THR A 91 -22.32 -14.08 8.51
CA THR A 91 -22.21 -15.53 8.31
C THR A 91 -21.15 -15.86 7.26
N HIS A 92 -21.17 -15.15 6.13
CA HIS A 92 -20.17 -15.35 5.09
C HIS A 92 -18.75 -15.05 5.57
N ILE A 93 -18.51 -13.95 6.30
CA ILE A 93 -17.17 -13.65 6.85
C ILE A 93 -16.73 -14.77 7.80
N VAL A 94 -17.58 -15.23 8.71
CA VAL A 94 -17.27 -16.31 9.66
C VAL A 94 -16.89 -17.60 8.93
N GLU A 95 -17.68 -18.00 7.93
CA GLU A 95 -17.39 -19.19 7.10
C GLU A 95 -16.02 -19.06 6.43
N GLN A 96 -15.74 -17.92 5.82
CA GLN A 96 -14.52 -17.71 5.05
C GLN A 96 -13.28 -17.60 5.97
N LEU A 97 -13.40 -16.98 7.15
CA LEU A 97 -12.34 -16.96 8.15
C LEU A 97 -11.99 -18.35 8.70
N GLY A 98 -12.91 -19.31 8.61
CA GLY A 98 -12.63 -20.72 8.91
C GLY A 98 -11.52 -21.32 8.05
N HIS A 99 -11.28 -20.79 6.84
CA HIS A 99 -10.22 -21.27 5.95
C HIS A 99 -8.81 -20.80 6.33
N TRP A 100 -8.66 -19.99 7.39
CA TRP A 100 -7.33 -19.74 7.97
C TRP A 100 -6.65 -21.03 8.45
N ASP A 101 -7.41 -22.09 8.77
CA ASP A 101 -6.85 -23.41 9.07
C ASP A 101 -6.02 -23.98 7.90
N ASP A 102 -6.51 -23.82 6.66
CA ASP A 102 -5.78 -24.24 5.44
C ASP A 102 -4.57 -23.33 5.15
N LEU A 103 -4.71 -22.02 5.36
CA LEU A 103 -3.61 -21.08 5.21
C LEU A 103 -2.48 -21.35 6.21
N ASN A 104 -2.81 -21.67 7.46
CA ASN A 104 -1.85 -22.02 8.50
C ASN A 104 -1.13 -23.33 8.16
N ALA A 105 -1.87 -24.38 7.76
CA ALA A 105 -1.28 -25.64 7.33
C ALA A 105 -0.40 -25.50 6.08
N THR A 106 -0.76 -24.61 5.17
CA THR A 106 0.05 -24.28 3.99
C THR A 106 1.34 -23.55 4.39
N ARG A 107 1.24 -22.62 5.34
CA ARG A 107 2.40 -21.88 5.85
C ARG A 107 3.41 -22.77 6.55
N GLU A 108 2.96 -23.70 7.41
CA GLU A 108 3.83 -24.68 8.08
C GLU A 108 4.62 -25.55 7.09
N ARG A 109 4.01 -25.92 5.96
CA ARG A 109 4.67 -26.72 4.91
C ARG A 109 5.71 -25.94 4.10
N GLN A 110 5.71 -24.61 4.17
CA GLN A 110 6.66 -23.74 3.47
C GLN A 110 7.36 -22.78 4.44
N PRO A 111 8.19 -23.30 5.37
CA PRO A 111 8.53 -22.58 6.58
C PRO A 111 9.68 -21.55 6.45
N ARG A 112 10.16 -21.23 5.23
CA ARG A 112 11.32 -20.35 5.05
C ARG A 112 11.11 -19.32 3.95
N SER A 113 11.38 -18.05 4.28
CA SER A 113 11.55 -16.90 3.39
C SER A 113 10.62 -16.87 2.18
N ASP A 114 9.32 -17.03 2.41
CA ASP A 114 8.34 -16.81 1.35
C ASP A 114 7.86 -15.36 1.40
N TRP A 115 8.28 -14.58 0.39
CA TRP A 115 7.78 -13.25 0.10
C TRP A 115 6.25 -13.23 0.09
N SER A 116 5.64 -14.27 -0.50
CA SER A 116 4.19 -14.35 -0.71
C SER A 116 3.46 -14.43 0.62
N SER A 117 3.97 -15.21 1.56
CA SER A 117 3.34 -15.33 2.87
C SER A 117 3.39 -14.05 3.70
N MET A 118 4.51 -13.34 3.75
CA MET A 118 4.55 -12.09 4.53
C MET A 118 3.84 -10.94 3.80
N VAL A 119 4.08 -10.74 2.50
CA VAL A 119 3.50 -9.60 1.79
C VAL A 119 2.02 -9.82 1.49
N ILE A 120 1.67 -10.93 0.84
CA ILE A 120 0.27 -11.20 0.45
C ILE A 120 -0.51 -11.83 1.61
N GLY A 121 0.11 -12.72 2.38
CA GLY A 121 -0.52 -13.25 3.60
C GLY A 121 -0.67 -12.18 4.68
N GLY A 122 0.27 -11.25 4.82
CA GLY A 122 0.11 -10.06 5.66
C GLY A 122 -1.06 -9.18 5.24
N ASP A 123 -1.29 -8.99 3.94
CA ASP A 123 -2.48 -8.29 3.45
C ASP A 123 -3.79 -9.04 3.73
N ALA A 124 -3.79 -10.36 3.54
CA ALA A 124 -4.94 -11.21 3.85
C ALA A 124 -5.25 -11.17 5.35
N PHE A 125 -4.23 -11.24 6.19
CA PHE A 125 -4.33 -11.11 7.64
C PHE A 125 -4.87 -9.72 8.03
N PHE A 126 -4.25 -8.65 7.53
CA PHE A 126 -4.65 -7.27 7.81
C PHE A 126 -6.14 -7.04 7.49
N THR A 127 -6.59 -7.49 6.32
CA THR A 127 -7.99 -7.36 5.92
C THR A 127 -8.93 -8.29 6.67
N SER A 128 -8.47 -9.46 7.09
CA SER A 128 -9.22 -10.37 7.97
C SER A 128 -9.45 -9.77 9.36
N VAL A 129 -8.43 -9.13 9.95
CA VAL A 129 -8.53 -8.44 11.24
C VAL A 129 -9.49 -7.24 11.14
N LEU A 130 -9.43 -6.47 10.05
CA LEU A 130 -10.42 -5.40 9.81
C LEU A 130 -11.84 -5.95 9.66
N ALA A 131 -12.03 -7.08 8.99
CA ALA A 131 -13.35 -7.71 8.86
C ALA A 131 -13.86 -8.23 10.20
N LEU A 132 -12.99 -8.85 11.00
CA LEU A 132 -13.28 -9.30 12.36
C LEU A 132 -13.70 -8.13 13.25
N ASP A 133 -12.95 -7.02 13.24
CA ASP A 133 -13.31 -5.80 13.97
C ASP A 133 -14.70 -5.28 13.59
N VAL A 134 -15.07 -5.33 12.30
CA VAL A 134 -16.38 -4.90 11.81
C VAL A 134 -17.53 -5.78 12.31
N ILE A 135 -17.31 -7.08 12.48
CA ILE A 135 -18.35 -8.04 12.89
C ILE A 135 -18.26 -8.45 14.35
N HIS A 136 -17.30 -7.92 15.11
CA HIS A 136 -16.94 -8.36 16.46
C HIS A 136 -18.16 -8.53 17.38
N ASP A 137 -19.02 -7.51 17.41
CA ASP A 137 -20.21 -7.46 18.27
C ASP A 137 -21.38 -8.31 17.76
N ASP A 138 -21.29 -8.86 16.55
CA ASP A 138 -22.27 -9.83 16.03
C ASP A 138 -21.92 -11.29 16.38
N LEU A 139 -20.72 -11.54 16.92
CA LEU A 139 -20.22 -12.89 17.19
C LEU A 139 -20.57 -13.38 18.59
N THR A 140 -20.81 -14.69 18.71
CA THR A 140 -20.76 -15.34 20.02
C THR A 140 -19.32 -15.40 20.52
N ASP A 141 -19.14 -15.53 21.84
CA ASP A 141 -17.80 -15.70 22.44
C ASP A 141 -17.03 -16.89 21.84
N SER A 142 -17.73 -17.98 21.54
CA SER A 142 -17.14 -19.16 20.92
C SER A 142 -16.70 -18.92 19.48
N GLN A 143 -17.50 -18.21 18.69
CA GLN A 143 -17.14 -17.84 17.31
C GLN A 143 -15.93 -16.91 17.30
N ARG A 144 -15.97 -15.86 18.14
CA ARG A 144 -14.88 -14.90 18.28
C ARG A 144 -13.59 -15.58 18.69
N THR A 145 -13.61 -16.37 19.76
CA THR A 145 -12.44 -17.12 20.25
C THR A 145 -11.86 -18.03 19.18
N ALA A 146 -12.71 -18.76 18.44
CA ALA A 146 -12.25 -19.66 17.40
C ALA A 146 -11.62 -18.94 16.19
N ILE A 147 -12.11 -17.75 15.84
CA ILE A 147 -11.50 -16.94 14.77
C ILE A 147 -10.19 -16.33 15.26
N GLU A 148 -10.17 -15.77 16.46
CA GLU A 148 -8.98 -15.17 17.07
C GLU A 148 -7.84 -16.20 17.18
N GLN A 149 -8.14 -17.43 17.61
CA GLN A 149 -7.15 -18.51 17.66
C GLN A 149 -6.51 -18.80 16.29
N ARG A 150 -7.30 -18.81 15.20
CA ARG A 150 -6.77 -19.06 13.85
C ARG A 150 -5.84 -17.95 13.38
N LEU A 151 -6.22 -16.71 13.62
CA LEU A 151 -5.42 -15.53 13.29
C LEU A 151 -4.16 -15.47 14.18
N GLN A 152 -4.29 -15.79 15.46
CA GLN A 152 -3.19 -15.88 16.42
C GLN A 152 -2.13 -16.88 15.96
N THR A 153 -2.52 -18.06 15.46
CA THR A 153 -1.57 -19.04 14.91
C THR A 153 -0.71 -18.47 13.78
N TRP A 154 -1.30 -17.74 12.83
CA TRP A 154 -0.54 -17.09 11.76
C TRP A 154 0.38 -15.99 12.31
N PHE A 155 -0.15 -15.17 13.24
CA PHE A 155 0.59 -14.09 13.86
C PHE A 155 1.83 -14.60 14.62
N ASP A 156 1.67 -15.62 15.47
CA ASP A 156 2.77 -16.19 16.26
C ASP A 156 3.85 -16.77 15.34
N TYR A 157 3.43 -17.47 14.28
CA TYR A 157 4.35 -17.99 13.28
C TYR A 157 5.17 -16.88 12.61
N GLU A 158 4.52 -15.83 12.10
CA GLU A 158 5.25 -14.73 11.47
C GLU A 158 6.10 -13.95 12.48
N ARG A 159 5.69 -13.85 13.75
CA ARG A 159 6.45 -13.19 14.82
C ARG A 159 7.75 -13.93 15.09
N ASP A 160 7.65 -15.22 15.38
CA ASP A 160 8.71 -16.00 16.03
C ASP A 160 9.57 -16.79 15.04
N GLU A 161 8.99 -17.29 13.95
CA GLU A 161 9.64 -18.25 13.05
C GLU A 161 10.09 -17.61 11.72
N SER A 162 9.40 -16.57 11.25
CA SER A 162 9.67 -15.95 9.95
C SER A 162 10.92 -15.06 9.97
N THR A 163 11.88 -15.39 9.11
CA THR A 163 13.20 -14.72 8.96
C THR A 163 13.28 -13.74 7.77
N GLY A 164 12.14 -13.36 7.19
CA GLY A 164 12.07 -12.51 5.98
C GLY A 164 12.43 -11.03 6.21
N SER A 165 12.87 -10.35 5.14
CA SER A 165 13.29 -8.93 5.14
C SER A 165 12.14 -7.92 4.94
N TRP A 166 10.88 -8.38 4.80
CA TRP A 166 9.70 -7.55 4.50
C TRP A 166 9.08 -6.87 5.73
N VAL A 167 9.94 -6.26 6.54
CA VAL A 167 9.63 -5.77 7.90
C VAL A 167 8.49 -4.75 7.98
N LEU A 168 8.28 -3.89 6.97
CA LEU A 168 7.16 -2.94 7.01
C LEU A 168 5.79 -3.62 6.93
N ALA A 169 5.65 -4.66 6.10
CA ALA A 169 4.40 -5.43 6.04
C ALA A 169 4.18 -6.18 7.36
N LYS A 170 5.26 -6.75 7.92
CA LYS A 170 5.26 -7.41 9.23
C LYS A 170 4.76 -6.46 10.34
N TYR A 171 5.36 -5.28 10.47
CA TYR A 171 4.96 -4.31 11.48
C TYR A 171 3.52 -3.83 11.30
N GLY A 172 3.06 -3.63 10.06
CA GLY A 172 1.67 -3.24 9.80
C GLY A 172 0.65 -4.30 10.20
N ALA A 173 0.90 -5.57 9.86
CA ALA A 173 0.04 -6.68 10.26
C ALA A 173 0.04 -6.89 11.78
N MET A 174 1.23 -6.87 12.39
CA MET A 174 1.38 -7.11 13.84
C MET A 174 0.85 -5.97 14.69
N GLY A 175 1.11 -4.73 14.29
CA GLY A 175 0.58 -3.56 14.97
C GLY A 175 -0.94 -3.50 14.92
N LEU A 176 -1.57 -3.89 13.79
CA LEU A 176 -3.02 -3.99 13.71
C LEU A 176 -3.58 -5.05 14.66
N TRP A 177 -2.94 -6.22 14.76
CA TRP A 177 -3.36 -7.29 15.66
C TRP A 177 -3.21 -6.91 17.14
N ALA A 178 -2.06 -6.31 17.51
CA ALA A 178 -1.85 -5.81 18.86
C ALA A 178 -2.91 -4.77 19.24
N LEU A 179 -3.25 -3.86 18.32
CA LEU A 179 -4.32 -2.89 18.52
C LEU A 179 -5.70 -3.54 18.68
N TYR A 180 -6.00 -4.58 17.89
CA TYR A 180 -7.24 -5.36 18.02
C TYR A 180 -7.36 -5.98 19.41
N LEU A 181 -6.29 -6.64 19.89
CA LEU A 181 -6.21 -7.30 21.20
C LEU A 181 -6.10 -6.33 22.39
N ASP A 182 -6.05 -5.02 22.17
CA ASP A 182 -5.79 -4.01 23.21
C ASP A 182 -4.41 -4.14 23.88
N ASP A 183 -3.44 -4.79 23.20
CA ASP A 183 -2.05 -4.88 23.65
C ASP A 183 -1.30 -3.58 23.29
N ARG A 184 -1.40 -2.61 24.19
CA ARG A 184 -0.82 -1.27 24.00
C ARG A 184 0.70 -1.28 23.87
N GLU A 185 1.41 -2.10 24.63
CA GLU A 185 2.88 -2.14 24.61
C GLU A 185 3.36 -2.68 23.26
N ALA A 186 2.78 -3.79 22.80
CA ALA A 186 3.11 -4.34 21.49
C ALA A 186 2.71 -3.38 20.35
N PHE A 187 1.53 -2.75 20.45
CA PHE A 187 1.09 -1.76 19.46
C PHE A 187 2.08 -0.59 19.34
N GLU A 188 2.48 0.03 20.45
CA GLU A 188 3.43 1.15 20.45
C GLU A 188 4.80 0.72 19.89
N ALA A 189 5.26 -0.49 20.21
CA ALA A 189 6.50 -1.04 19.68
C ALA A 189 6.45 -1.22 18.15
N TYR A 190 5.39 -1.82 17.61
CA TYR A 190 5.22 -2.03 16.17
C TYR A 190 4.97 -0.72 15.41
N ALA A 191 4.18 0.20 15.96
CA ALA A 191 3.96 1.52 15.39
C ALA A 191 5.28 2.31 15.26
N GLY A 192 6.08 2.34 16.33
CA GLY A 192 7.40 2.98 16.31
C GLY A 192 8.38 2.31 15.36
N ALA A 193 8.37 0.97 15.26
CA ALA A 193 9.21 0.24 14.31
C ALA A 193 8.80 0.49 12.85
N TYR A 194 7.49 0.53 12.58
CA TYR A 194 6.93 0.89 11.29
C TYR A 194 7.36 2.29 10.86
N ASP A 195 7.14 3.31 11.70
CA ASP A 195 7.46 4.70 11.37
C ASP A 195 8.96 4.91 11.09
N ARG A 196 9.83 4.42 12.00
CA ARG A 196 11.28 4.50 11.81
C ARG A 196 11.71 3.86 10.50
N ARG A 197 11.16 2.68 10.18
CA ARG A 197 11.51 1.96 8.96
C ARG A 197 10.95 2.65 7.71
N LEU A 198 9.75 3.21 7.78
CA LEU A 198 9.11 3.92 6.67
C LEU A 198 9.96 5.13 6.29
N ARG A 199 10.35 5.95 7.27
CA ARG A 199 11.15 7.17 7.06
C ARG A 199 12.52 6.89 6.42
N GLN A 200 13.14 5.74 6.69
CA GLN A 200 14.41 5.37 6.06
C GLN A 200 14.34 5.31 4.52
N HIS A 201 13.16 5.06 3.95
CA HIS A 201 12.97 4.93 2.50
C HIS A 201 13.08 6.25 1.74
N PHE A 202 12.98 7.40 2.41
CA PHE A 202 12.85 8.70 1.75
C PHE A 202 14.00 9.64 2.08
N THR A 203 14.46 10.41 1.12
CA THR A 203 15.26 11.60 1.38
C THR A 203 14.42 12.66 2.11
N GLU A 204 15.07 13.69 2.66
CA GLU A 204 14.39 14.75 3.43
C GLU A 204 13.31 15.52 2.63
N ASP A 205 13.40 15.51 1.30
CA ASP A 205 12.45 16.12 0.36
C ASP A 205 11.59 15.11 -0.40
N GLY A 206 11.48 13.87 0.10
CA GLY A 206 10.47 12.89 -0.32
C GLY A 206 10.86 11.94 -1.46
N VAL A 207 12.07 12.04 -2.04
CA VAL A 207 12.53 11.07 -3.06
C VAL A 207 12.66 9.69 -2.42
N ALA A 208 11.98 8.68 -2.97
CA ALA A 208 12.10 7.32 -2.45
C ALA A 208 13.34 6.62 -3.00
N LEU A 209 14.23 6.21 -2.11
CA LEU A 209 15.54 5.61 -2.41
C LEU A 209 15.46 4.19 -2.98
N VAL A 210 14.29 3.57 -2.93
CA VAL A 210 14.07 2.17 -3.36
C VAL A 210 13.61 2.04 -4.83
N GLY A 211 13.58 3.15 -5.58
CA GLY A 211 13.08 3.19 -6.96
C GLY A 211 11.56 3.06 -7.09
N GLY A 212 11.08 3.15 -8.33
CA GLY A 212 9.64 3.28 -8.66
C GLY A 212 8.77 2.12 -8.18
N ASN A 213 9.15 0.89 -8.53
CA ASN A 213 8.39 -0.31 -8.18
C ASN A 213 8.20 -0.45 -6.67
N TYR A 214 9.29 -0.34 -5.90
CA TYR A 214 9.19 -0.46 -4.45
C TYR A 214 8.56 0.77 -3.80
N ALA A 215 8.80 1.98 -4.32
CA ALA A 215 8.11 3.20 -3.85
C ALA A 215 6.59 3.07 -3.99
N SER A 216 6.13 2.58 -5.14
CA SER A 216 4.73 2.22 -5.35
C SER A 216 4.31 1.19 -4.31
N ALA A 217 4.97 0.04 -4.24
CA ALA A 217 4.66 -1.00 -3.26
C ALA A 217 4.66 -0.52 -1.79
N ARG A 218 5.38 0.55 -1.42
CA ARG A 218 5.39 1.11 -0.05
C ARG A 218 4.16 1.97 0.24
N LEU A 219 3.85 2.93 -0.62
CA LEU A 219 2.89 4.00 -0.31
C LEU A 219 1.98 4.41 -1.48
N ALA A 220 2.40 4.18 -2.72
CA ALA A 220 1.66 4.55 -3.92
C ALA A 220 1.15 3.33 -4.71
N GLY A 221 0.89 2.23 -3.99
CA GLY A 221 0.68 0.89 -4.54
C GLY A 221 -0.34 0.08 -3.75
N GLY A 222 -0.46 -1.19 -4.10
CA GLY A 222 -1.52 -2.09 -3.63
C GLY A 222 -1.18 -3.00 -2.44
N GLU A 223 0.00 -2.91 -1.84
CA GLU A 223 0.37 -3.74 -0.67
C GLU A 223 -0.25 -3.15 0.60
N LEU A 224 -1.28 -3.81 1.11
CA LEU A 224 -2.23 -3.22 2.04
C LEU A 224 -1.68 -3.01 3.43
N ALA A 225 -1.14 -4.06 4.06
CA ALA A 225 -0.66 -4.00 5.44
C ALA A 225 0.48 -2.97 5.58
N LYS A 226 1.27 -2.83 4.53
CA LYS A 226 2.37 -1.89 4.44
C LYS A 226 1.92 -0.45 4.21
N THR A 227 0.95 -0.25 3.33
CA THR A 227 0.51 1.09 2.88
C THR A 227 -0.51 1.72 3.83
N TYR A 228 -1.43 0.93 4.39
CA TYR A 228 -2.62 1.46 5.07
C TYR A 228 -2.56 1.35 6.60
N PHE A 229 -1.51 0.77 7.17
CA PHE A 229 -1.32 0.80 8.62
C PHE A 229 -1.13 2.23 9.13
N MET A 230 -0.51 3.11 8.33
CA MET A 230 -0.39 4.53 8.67
C MET A 230 -1.76 5.22 8.84
N ASP A 231 -2.79 4.82 8.08
CA ASP A 231 -4.13 5.38 8.20
C ASP A 231 -4.78 4.96 9.52
N VAL A 232 -4.53 3.73 9.96
CA VAL A 232 -4.92 3.23 11.30
C VAL A 232 -4.20 4.04 12.39
N LEU A 233 -2.89 4.21 12.27
CA LEU A 233 -2.10 5.01 13.23
C LEU A 233 -2.61 6.46 13.33
N ALA A 234 -2.94 7.08 12.20
CA ALA A 234 -3.51 8.44 12.16
C ALA A 234 -4.90 8.51 12.81
N LEU A 235 -5.77 7.52 12.56
CA LEU A 235 -7.12 7.47 13.16
C LEU A 235 -7.08 7.33 14.69
N HIS A 236 -6.06 6.65 15.20
CA HIS A 236 -5.81 6.45 16.63
C HIS A 236 -4.94 7.55 17.25
N GLY A 237 -4.63 8.60 16.49
CA GLY A 237 -3.89 9.77 16.98
C GLY A 237 -2.43 9.49 17.34
N TRP A 238 -1.86 8.38 16.85
CA TRP A 238 -0.47 8.01 17.13
C TRP A 238 0.51 8.95 16.40
N HIS A 239 0.25 9.24 15.13
CA HIS A 239 0.97 10.25 14.34
C HIS A 239 0.08 10.82 13.24
N ASP A 240 0.15 12.13 13.02
CA ASP A 240 -0.61 12.79 11.96
C ASP A 240 0.10 12.68 10.60
N TYR A 241 -0.06 11.51 9.98
CA TYR A 241 0.54 11.22 8.68
C TYR A 241 -0.01 12.08 7.53
N TYR A 242 -1.22 12.62 7.66
CA TYR A 242 -1.86 13.42 6.60
C TYR A 242 -1.27 14.83 6.52
N ASN A 243 -0.73 15.34 7.64
CA ASN A 243 -0.01 16.61 7.68
C ASN A 243 1.52 16.44 7.76
N ASP A 244 2.06 15.24 7.55
CA ASP A 244 3.50 14.99 7.53
C ASP A 244 4.10 15.53 6.21
N PRO A 245 4.96 16.57 6.26
CA PRO A 245 5.51 17.19 5.04
C PRO A 245 6.37 16.23 4.22
N LEU A 246 6.99 15.22 4.85
CA LEU A 246 7.79 14.23 4.14
C LEU A 246 6.92 13.37 3.23
N LEU A 247 5.73 12.98 3.69
CA LEU A 247 4.81 12.16 2.92
C LEU A 247 4.13 12.95 1.80
N GLY A 248 3.75 14.20 2.07
CA GLY A 248 3.30 15.12 1.02
C GLY A 248 4.35 15.27 -0.08
N ALA A 249 5.62 15.47 0.30
CA ALA A 249 6.74 15.57 -0.64
C ALA A 249 6.99 14.25 -1.41
N PHE A 250 6.83 13.10 -0.76
CA PHE A 250 6.91 11.80 -1.43
C PHE A 250 5.85 11.65 -2.52
N TYR A 251 4.58 11.93 -2.22
CA TYR A 251 3.52 11.80 -3.23
C TYR A 251 3.70 12.79 -4.37
N GLU A 252 4.20 14.00 -4.10
CA GLU A 252 4.54 14.95 -5.15
C GLU A 252 5.70 14.47 -6.02
N TRP A 253 6.76 13.89 -5.44
CA TRP A 253 7.83 13.25 -6.19
C TRP A 253 7.30 12.08 -7.03
N PHE A 254 6.48 11.21 -6.44
CA PHE A 254 5.97 10.03 -7.11
C PHE A 254 5.17 10.42 -8.37
N TYR A 255 4.18 11.31 -8.24
CA TYR A 255 3.32 11.66 -9.39
C TYR A 255 3.93 12.70 -10.32
N ALA A 256 4.81 13.60 -9.86
CA ALA A 256 5.37 14.64 -10.73
C ALA A 256 6.73 14.27 -11.34
N GLY A 257 7.47 13.36 -10.70
CA GLY A 257 8.84 13.04 -11.09
C GLY A 257 9.07 11.59 -11.46
N MET A 258 8.47 10.66 -10.72
CA MET A 258 8.73 9.23 -10.88
C MET A 258 7.94 8.57 -12.01
N VAL A 259 6.69 9.01 -12.23
CA VAL A 259 5.83 8.53 -13.33
C VAL A 259 6.05 9.41 -14.57
N THR A 260 6.37 8.78 -15.70
CA THR A 260 6.70 9.43 -16.98
C THR A 260 5.44 9.77 -17.81
N PRO A 261 5.55 10.59 -18.88
CA PRO A 261 4.43 10.85 -19.80
C PRO A 261 3.79 9.59 -20.40
N THR A 262 4.57 8.50 -20.54
CA THR A 262 4.08 7.20 -21.04
C THR A 262 3.42 6.34 -19.96
N ARG A 263 3.15 6.92 -18.79
CA ARG A 263 2.58 6.26 -17.59
C ARG A 263 3.44 5.09 -17.08
N ARG A 264 4.75 5.13 -17.34
CA ARG A 264 5.72 4.15 -16.83
C ARG A 264 6.55 4.77 -15.72
N PHE A 265 7.20 3.94 -14.92
CA PHE A 265 8.19 4.42 -13.97
C PHE A 265 9.50 4.80 -14.68
N ALA A 266 10.12 5.90 -14.28
CA ALA A 266 11.52 6.17 -14.58
C ALA A 266 12.39 5.05 -13.95
N ILE A 267 13.20 4.36 -14.75
CA ILE A 267 13.85 3.12 -14.30
C ILE A 267 15.13 3.44 -13.54
N PHE A 268 15.03 3.39 -12.21
CA PHE A 268 16.09 3.51 -11.22
C PHE A 268 15.92 2.43 -10.16
N GLN A 269 17.03 1.90 -9.64
CA GLN A 269 17.08 0.89 -8.58
C GLN A 269 16.43 -0.44 -9.03
N ASP A 270 15.93 -1.24 -8.08
CA ASP A 270 15.09 -2.40 -8.39
C ASP A 270 13.71 -1.99 -8.97
N CYS A 271 13.72 -1.47 -10.20
CA CYS A 271 12.56 -1.05 -10.96
C CYS A 271 12.53 -1.76 -12.31
N GLY A 272 11.40 -2.39 -12.63
CA GLY A 272 11.15 -3.01 -13.94
C GLY A 272 10.44 -2.03 -14.89
N GLU A 273 10.15 -2.49 -16.12
CA GLU A 273 9.24 -1.78 -17.02
C GLU A 273 7.79 -1.92 -16.55
N THR A 274 7.45 -1.18 -15.51
CA THR A 274 6.11 -1.22 -14.93
C THR A 274 5.32 -0.01 -15.39
N THR A 275 4.16 -0.27 -15.97
CA THR A 275 3.15 0.77 -16.19
C THR A 275 2.47 1.05 -14.86
N HIS A 276 2.38 2.32 -14.50
CA HIS A 276 1.43 2.81 -13.50
C HIS A 276 0.04 2.83 -14.14
N SER A 277 -0.47 1.66 -14.54
CA SER A 277 -1.67 1.50 -15.37
C SER A 277 -2.98 1.69 -14.58
N GLY A 278 -2.94 2.40 -13.46
CA GLY A 278 -4.08 2.56 -12.58
C GLY A 278 -4.39 1.33 -11.71
N THR A 279 -4.22 0.09 -12.19
CA THR A 279 -4.57 -1.16 -11.46
C THR A 279 -3.80 -1.38 -10.15
N SER A 280 -2.51 -1.05 -10.11
CA SER A 280 -1.70 -1.09 -8.90
C SER A 280 -1.80 0.27 -8.19
N GLY A 281 -2.16 0.25 -6.91
CA GLY A 281 -2.25 1.48 -6.13
C GLY A 281 -3.44 2.36 -6.46
N VAL A 282 -4.51 1.83 -7.05
CA VAL A 282 -5.78 2.55 -7.27
C VAL A 282 -6.15 3.40 -6.04
N ILE A 283 -6.28 2.76 -4.88
CA ILE A 283 -6.68 3.46 -3.65
C ILE A 283 -5.66 4.55 -3.26
N ALA A 284 -4.36 4.31 -3.48
CA ALA A 284 -3.33 5.30 -3.21
C ALA A 284 -3.47 6.53 -4.12
N ASN A 285 -3.79 6.36 -5.41
CA ASN A 285 -4.05 7.44 -6.35
C ASN A 285 -5.23 8.31 -5.88
N TRP A 286 -6.33 7.68 -5.49
CA TRP A 286 -7.55 8.37 -5.07
C TRP A 286 -7.42 9.04 -3.69
N ARG A 287 -6.64 8.47 -2.77
CA ARG A 287 -6.43 9.03 -1.43
C ARG A 287 -5.29 10.05 -1.34
N ALA A 288 -4.54 10.28 -2.43
CA ALA A 288 -3.38 11.19 -2.43
C ALA A 288 -3.71 12.61 -1.92
N HIS A 289 -4.97 13.03 -2.05
CA HIS A 289 -5.46 14.33 -1.56
C HIS A 289 -5.32 14.50 -0.04
N ARG A 290 -5.27 13.39 0.70
CA ARG A 290 -5.05 13.37 2.14
C ARG A 290 -3.62 13.77 2.54
N PHE A 291 -2.67 13.70 1.60
CA PHE A 291 -1.25 14.04 1.85
C PHE A 291 -0.81 15.29 1.08
N SER A 292 -1.27 15.47 -0.16
CA SER A 292 -1.02 16.68 -0.94
C SER A 292 -2.08 16.87 -2.02
N ARG A 293 -2.72 18.05 -2.04
CA ARG A 293 -3.66 18.45 -3.09
C ARG A 293 -2.97 18.54 -4.46
N THR A 294 -1.71 18.97 -4.48
CA THR A 294 -0.88 19.00 -5.70
C THR A 294 -0.65 17.59 -6.22
N ALA A 295 -0.23 16.67 -5.34
CA ALA A 295 -0.02 15.28 -5.71
C ALA A 295 -1.30 14.62 -6.23
N ALA A 296 -2.45 14.90 -5.61
CA ALA A 296 -3.74 14.38 -6.07
C ALA A 296 -4.14 14.88 -7.47
N ALA A 297 -3.87 16.15 -7.78
CA ALA A 297 -4.12 16.68 -9.12
C ALA A 297 -3.19 16.04 -10.18
N HIS A 298 -1.94 15.75 -9.82
CA HIS A 298 -1.03 14.98 -10.67
C HIS A 298 -1.46 13.52 -10.82
N ALA A 299 -1.88 12.86 -9.74
CA ALA A 299 -2.43 11.51 -9.78
C ALA A 299 -3.66 11.44 -10.70
N ALA A 300 -4.56 12.42 -10.60
CA ALA A 300 -5.75 12.52 -11.46
C ALA A 300 -5.40 12.71 -12.94
N TRP A 301 -4.30 13.40 -13.27
CA TRP A 301 -3.84 13.56 -14.65
C TRP A 301 -3.46 12.24 -15.33
N PHE A 302 -3.05 11.23 -14.55
CA PHE A 302 -2.76 9.90 -15.09
C PHE A 302 -4.02 9.04 -15.31
N GLU A 303 -5.21 9.58 -15.04
CA GLU A 303 -6.50 8.91 -15.21
C GLU A 303 -6.50 7.52 -14.53
N PRO A 304 -6.42 7.48 -13.19
CA PRO A 304 -6.39 6.21 -12.48
C PRO A 304 -7.68 5.43 -12.73
N GLU A 305 -7.60 4.11 -12.68
CA GLU A 305 -8.77 3.25 -12.78
C GLU A 305 -9.77 3.50 -11.64
N ASP A 306 -10.99 2.99 -11.84
CA ASP A 306 -12.06 3.03 -10.85
C ASP A 306 -11.63 2.38 -9.53
N LEU A 307 -12.13 2.96 -8.43
CA LEU A 307 -11.83 2.49 -7.09
C LEU A 307 -12.13 0.99 -6.92
N THR A 308 -11.12 0.26 -6.43
CA THR A 308 -11.29 -1.15 -6.07
C THR A 308 -12.31 -1.30 -4.95
N PRO A 309 -13.43 -2.04 -5.15
CA PRO A 309 -14.45 -2.22 -4.13
C PRO A 309 -13.90 -2.84 -2.83
N GLY A 310 -14.41 -2.35 -1.70
CA GLY A 310 -14.09 -2.86 -0.37
C GLY A 310 -13.75 -1.78 0.66
N ILE A 311 -13.63 -2.21 1.92
CA ILE A 311 -13.63 -1.29 3.08
C ILE A 311 -12.51 -0.24 3.03
N LEU A 312 -11.31 -0.60 2.58
CA LEU A 312 -10.17 0.32 2.50
C LEU A 312 -10.42 1.46 1.50
N GLY A 313 -10.78 1.11 0.26
CA GLY A 313 -11.02 2.11 -0.79
C GLY A 313 -12.24 2.96 -0.48
N TYR A 314 -13.27 2.37 0.13
CA TYR A 314 -14.44 3.10 0.54
C TYR A 314 -14.09 4.08 1.67
N VAL A 315 -13.58 3.62 2.81
CA VAL A 315 -13.38 4.44 4.01
C VAL A 315 -12.29 5.50 3.82
N LEU A 316 -11.17 5.16 3.18
CA LEU A 316 -10.01 6.05 3.05
C LEU A 316 -10.12 7.08 1.93
N VAL A 317 -11.08 6.92 1.02
CA VAL A 317 -11.38 7.91 -0.02
C VAL A 317 -12.68 8.60 0.35
N ASP A 318 -12.56 9.84 0.81
CA ASP A 318 -13.63 10.69 1.29
C ASP A 318 -13.97 11.86 0.35
N GLU A 319 -13.20 12.02 -0.73
CA GLU A 319 -13.45 12.98 -1.79
C GLU A 319 -13.23 12.34 -3.18
N PRO A 320 -13.92 12.80 -4.24
CA PRO A 320 -13.61 12.40 -5.60
C PRO A 320 -12.22 12.90 -6.03
N LEU A 321 -11.69 12.38 -7.15
CA LEU A 321 -10.49 12.94 -7.74
C LEU A 321 -10.68 14.44 -8.04
N PRO A 322 -9.66 15.28 -7.77
CA PRO A 322 -9.70 16.69 -8.11
C PRO A 322 -9.54 16.89 -9.62
N GLU A 323 -9.67 18.14 -10.07
CA GLU A 323 -9.33 18.53 -11.44
C GLU A 323 -7.89 18.11 -11.77
N PRO A 324 -7.67 17.39 -12.89
CA PRO A 324 -6.35 16.89 -13.27
C PRO A 324 -5.40 18.05 -13.59
N ARG A 325 -4.18 17.95 -13.07
CA ARG A 325 -3.11 18.90 -13.35
C ARG A 325 -1.89 18.14 -13.83
N ALA A 326 -1.42 18.49 -15.02
CA ALA A 326 -0.21 17.88 -15.54
C ALA A 326 1.02 18.14 -14.66
N PRO A 327 1.93 17.15 -14.54
CA PRO A 327 3.27 17.35 -14.00
C PRO A 327 4.07 18.43 -14.72
N ALA A 328 5.07 18.99 -14.02
CA ALA A 328 6.00 19.96 -14.56
C ALA A 328 7.40 19.72 -14.02
N SER A 329 8.40 20.29 -14.70
CA SER A 329 9.81 20.18 -14.31
C SER A 329 10.05 20.58 -12.86
N ARG A 330 10.80 19.76 -12.12
CA ARG A 330 11.14 19.99 -10.71
C ARG A 330 12.50 19.40 -10.38
N LEU A 331 13.20 20.08 -9.47
CA LEU A 331 14.45 19.65 -8.86
C LEU A 331 14.20 19.33 -7.39
N TRP A 332 14.67 18.18 -6.95
CA TRP A 332 14.75 17.76 -5.56
C TRP A 332 16.20 17.93 -5.09
N LYS A 333 16.37 18.64 -3.97
CA LYS A 333 17.69 18.99 -3.42
C LYS A 333 18.49 17.76 -3.01
N SER A 334 17.79 16.67 -2.72
CA SER A 334 18.41 15.40 -2.39
C SER A 334 19.05 14.68 -3.59
N GLY A 335 18.92 15.21 -4.80
CA GLY A 335 19.60 14.68 -5.98
C GLY A 335 18.68 13.91 -6.92
N TYR A 336 17.47 14.41 -7.15
CA TYR A 336 16.60 13.93 -8.23
C TYR A 336 16.12 15.12 -9.06
N ALA A 337 16.00 14.93 -10.36
CA ALA A 337 15.37 15.93 -11.22
C ALA A 337 14.39 15.23 -12.17
N ALA A 338 13.25 15.87 -12.40
CA ALA A 338 12.36 15.53 -13.51
C ALA A 338 12.22 16.76 -14.39
N LEU A 339 12.52 16.62 -15.67
CA LEU A 339 12.55 17.67 -16.66
C LEU A 339 11.55 17.32 -17.75
N TRP A 340 10.39 17.97 -17.71
CA TRP A 340 9.30 17.81 -18.66
C TRP A 340 9.40 18.88 -19.74
N GLU A 341 9.41 18.46 -21.01
CA GLU A 341 9.26 19.37 -22.15
C GLU A 341 7.82 19.88 -22.26
N ALA A 342 6.86 18.95 -22.23
CA ALA A 342 5.43 19.23 -22.31
C ALA A 342 4.61 18.09 -21.67
N PRO A 343 3.34 18.34 -21.29
CA PRO A 343 2.51 17.37 -20.59
C PRO A 343 1.71 16.46 -21.54
N HIS A 344 2.38 15.74 -22.43
CA HIS A 344 1.74 14.73 -23.29
C HIS A 344 2.71 13.59 -23.61
N ALA A 345 2.18 12.41 -23.97
CA ALA A 345 2.96 11.18 -24.13
C ALA A 345 4.09 11.27 -25.18
N ASP A 346 3.93 12.13 -26.19
CA ASP A 346 4.95 12.34 -27.23
C ASP A 346 6.09 13.28 -26.80
N ALA A 347 5.92 14.04 -25.72
CA ALA A 347 6.90 15.01 -25.24
C ALA A 347 8.11 14.30 -24.61
N LEU A 348 9.26 14.96 -24.67
CA LEU A 348 10.43 14.52 -23.94
C LEU A 348 10.23 14.71 -22.43
N MET A 349 10.61 13.69 -21.67
CA MET A 349 10.84 13.82 -20.24
C MET A 349 12.14 13.11 -19.87
N ALA A 350 13.04 13.86 -19.23
CA ALA A 350 14.26 13.32 -18.64
C ALA A 350 14.11 13.25 -17.11
N ALA A 351 14.55 12.15 -16.51
CA ALA A 351 14.74 12.05 -15.07
C ALA A 351 16.22 11.81 -14.77
N LEU A 352 16.76 12.52 -13.78
CA LEU A 352 18.13 12.36 -13.28
C LEU A 352 18.09 11.74 -11.89
N TRP A 353 18.91 10.71 -11.68
CA TRP A 353 19.10 10.07 -10.39
C TRP A 353 20.51 10.30 -9.88
N ALA A 354 20.64 11.07 -8.80
CA ALA A 354 21.89 11.38 -8.13
C ALA A 354 21.67 11.58 -6.61
N PRO A 355 20.95 10.67 -5.92
CA PRO A 355 20.58 10.85 -4.52
C PRO A 355 21.81 11.03 -3.63
N ASN A 356 21.67 11.86 -2.60
CA ASN A 356 22.74 12.19 -1.65
C ASN A 356 23.00 11.11 -0.59
N ARG A 357 22.24 10.00 -0.62
CA ARG A 357 22.44 8.84 0.26
C ARG A 357 21.86 7.58 -0.39
N ALA A 358 22.37 6.43 0.02
CA ALA A 358 21.86 5.10 -0.35
C ALA A 358 20.93 4.53 0.75
N PHE A 359 20.19 3.47 0.43
CA PHE A 359 19.39 2.71 1.39
C PHE A 359 19.39 1.19 1.13
N GLN A 360 18.35 0.67 0.46
CA GLN A 360 18.18 -0.75 0.13
C GLN A 360 17.63 -0.84 -1.29
N HIS A 361 17.92 -1.95 -1.96
CA HIS A 361 17.67 -2.12 -3.39
C HIS A 361 18.53 -1.19 -4.26
N ASP A 362 19.67 -0.74 -3.72
CA ASP A 362 20.54 0.23 -4.38
C ASP A 362 21.32 -0.33 -5.57
N HIS A 363 21.35 0.41 -6.67
CA HIS A 363 22.16 0.16 -7.85
C HIS A 363 23.29 1.19 -8.00
N PHE A 364 24.41 0.85 -8.66
CA PHE A 364 25.42 1.85 -9.05
C PHE A 364 24.94 2.68 -10.25
N GLU A 365 24.12 3.68 -9.98
CA GLU A 365 23.47 4.51 -11.00
C GLU A 365 23.43 6.01 -10.60
N ILE A 366 24.40 6.47 -9.80
CA ILE A 366 24.55 7.90 -9.51
C ILE A 366 24.87 8.65 -10.81
N ASN A 367 24.18 9.77 -11.01
CA ASN A 367 24.16 10.56 -12.24
C ASN A 367 23.54 9.84 -13.45
N ALA A 368 22.77 8.77 -13.24
CA ALA A 368 22.05 8.11 -14.33
C ALA A 368 20.87 8.95 -14.81
N VAL A 369 20.55 8.80 -16.10
CA VAL A 369 19.45 9.50 -16.76
C VAL A 369 18.48 8.48 -17.36
N HIS A 370 17.20 8.68 -17.10
CA HIS A 370 16.11 8.04 -17.83
C HIS A 370 15.50 9.04 -18.81
N LEU A 371 15.23 8.64 -20.04
CA LEU A 371 14.62 9.48 -21.06
C LEU A 371 13.41 8.78 -21.67
N THR A 372 12.29 9.49 -21.73
CA THR A 372 11.11 9.12 -22.52
C THR A 372 10.82 10.21 -23.54
N GLY A 373 10.17 9.83 -24.64
CA GLY A 373 9.74 10.74 -25.69
C GLY A 373 9.16 9.97 -26.87
N TYR A 374 8.39 10.63 -27.71
CA TYR A 374 7.72 10.00 -28.87
C TYR A 374 6.90 8.76 -28.48
N SER A 375 6.24 8.83 -27.32
CA SER A 375 5.47 7.71 -26.74
C SER A 375 6.30 6.46 -26.43
N GLN A 376 7.62 6.57 -26.26
CA GLN A 376 8.53 5.46 -25.99
C GLN A 376 9.53 5.79 -24.86
N THR A 377 10.12 4.73 -24.28
CA THR A 377 11.33 4.85 -23.46
C THR A 377 12.53 4.88 -24.41
N LEU A 378 13.31 5.96 -24.36
CA LEU A 378 14.44 6.22 -25.27
C LEU A 378 15.79 5.85 -24.64
N LEU A 379 15.95 6.10 -23.35
CA LEU A 379 17.16 5.79 -22.56
C LEU A 379 16.73 5.31 -21.17
N ARG A 380 17.35 4.24 -20.66
CA ARG A 380 17.08 3.75 -19.31
C ARG A 380 18.25 2.95 -18.74
N ASN A 381 18.20 2.75 -17.43
CA ASN A 381 19.03 1.73 -16.77
C ASN A 381 18.51 0.33 -17.06
N ALA A 382 19.36 -0.66 -16.80
CA ALA A 382 19.08 -2.09 -16.96
C ALA A 382 17.82 -2.59 -16.24
N GLY A 383 17.39 -1.90 -15.19
CA GLY A 383 16.22 -2.25 -14.41
C GLY A 383 16.34 -3.62 -13.73
N TYR A 384 15.19 -4.14 -13.29
CA TYR A 384 15.07 -5.33 -12.45
C TYR A 384 13.99 -6.29 -12.95
N GLU A 385 14.34 -7.58 -13.04
CA GLU A 385 13.45 -8.68 -13.43
C GLU A 385 13.49 -9.81 -12.38
N GLY A 386 13.46 -9.44 -11.10
CA GLY A 386 13.51 -10.39 -10.00
C GLY A 386 14.91 -10.50 -9.37
N TRP A 387 14.95 -11.11 -8.18
CA TRP A 387 16.13 -11.07 -7.33
C TRP A 387 17.39 -11.57 -8.05
N GLY A 388 18.40 -10.71 -8.15
CA GLY A 388 19.67 -11.04 -8.80
C GLY A 388 19.67 -10.96 -10.33
N ASN A 389 18.56 -10.55 -10.96
CA ASN A 389 18.40 -10.59 -12.42
C ASN A 389 18.11 -9.20 -13.03
N PRO A 390 18.96 -8.73 -13.97
CA PRO A 390 18.60 -7.61 -14.83
C PRO A 390 17.49 -8.01 -15.82
N VAL A 391 16.86 -7.02 -16.45
CA VAL A 391 15.95 -7.27 -17.58
C VAL A 391 16.67 -8.03 -18.69
N ALA A 392 15.97 -8.96 -19.35
CA ALA A 392 16.49 -9.69 -20.51
C ALA A 392 17.19 -8.77 -21.54
N GLY A 393 18.43 -9.12 -21.89
CA GLY A 393 19.28 -8.33 -22.80
C GLY A 393 20.18 -7.30 -22.11
N PHE A 394 20.04 -7.09 -20.80
CA PHE A 394 20.88 -6.19 -20.00
C PHE A 394 21.84 -6.96 -19.08
N SER A 395 22.76 -6.23 -18.44
CA SER A 395 23.69 -6.79 -17.45
C SER A 395 23.97 -5.81 -16.33
N TRP A 396 24.12 -6.32 -15.11
CA TRP A 396 24.60 -5.58 -13.93
C TRP A 396 26.13 -5.69 -13.72
N LYS A 397 26.85 -6.32 -14.66
CA LYS A 397 28.29 -6.62 -14.54
C LYS A 397 29.21 -5.40 -14.74
N TYR A 398 28.67 -4.25 -15.11
CA TYR A 398 29.45 -3.04 -15.35
C TYR A 398 29.26 -2.10 -14.17
N VAL A 399 30.31 -1.95 -13.39
CA VAL A 399 30.43 -0.95 -12.35
C VAL A 399 31.15 0.24 -12.97
N SER A 400 30.52 1.42 -13.00
CA SER A 400 31.29 2.65 -13.16
C SER A 400 32.15 2.83 -11.91
N ARG A 401 33.48 2.74 -12.08
CA ARG A 401 34.46 2.68 -10.99
C ARG A 401 34.63 3.99 -10.20
N PHE A 402 33.74 4.97 -10.40
CA PHE A 402 33.82 6.31 -9.80
C PHE A 402 33.11 6.41 -8.42
N ASP A 403 32.34 5.39 -8.00
CA ASP A 403 31.37 5.49 -6.90
C ASP A 403 31.65 4.65 -5.63
N MET A 404 32.87 4.11 -5.43
CA MET A 404 33.14 3.27 -4.25
C MET A 404 33.58 4.09 -3.04
N TRP A 405 32.64 4.40 -2.14
CA TRP A 405 32.94 4.71 -0.73
C TRP A 405 32.88 3.41 0.10
N PRO A 406 33.65 3.26 1.19
CA PRO A 406 33.65 2.06 2.03
C PRO A 406 32.27 1.68 2.60
N GLU A 407 31.34 2.64 2.73
CA GLU A 407 29.98 2.37 3.21
C GLU A 407 29.04 1.75 2.15
N SER A 408 29.50 1.59 0.90
CA SER A 408 28.67 1.21 -0.27
C SER A 408 28.81 -0.27 -0.69
N ASP A 409 29.42 -1.12 0.15
CA ASP A 409 29.84 -2.51 -0.18
C ASP A 409 28.67 -3.52 -0.33
N HIS A 410 27.43 -3.04 -0.47
CA HIS A 410 26.20 -3.83 -0.63
C HIS A 410 25.41 -3.50 -1.91
N ALA A 411 25.80 -2.49 -2.69
CA ALA A 411 25.10 -2.08 -3.92
C ALA A 411 25.58 -2.86 -5.17
N VAL A 412 24.73 -2.98 -6.20
CA VAL A 412 25.01 -3.76 -7.43
C VAL A 412 24.85 -2.88 -8.68
N GLY A 413 25.74 -2.92 -9.67
CA GLY A 413 25.76 -1.91 -10.75
C GLY A 413 24.72 -2.06 -11.85
N GLY A 414 24.30 -0.97 -12.49
CA GLY A 414 23.42 -0.99 -13.65
C GLY A 414 24.14 -0.50 -14.92
N ASN A 415 23.96 -1.19 -16.05
CA ASN A 415 24.31 -0.63 -17.36
C ASN A 415 23.29 0.44 -17.79
N ILE A 416 23.80 1.48 -18.43
CA ILE A 416 23.04 2.37 -19.33
C ILE A 416 22.96 1.66 -20.69
N ALA A 417 21.76 1.46 -21.25
CA ALA A 417 21.61 1.11 -22.66
C ALA A 417 20.64 2.05 -23.37
#